data_AF-A0A5E4HKF3-F1
#
_entry.id   AF-A0A5E4HKF3-F1
#
_cell.length_a   1.000
_cell.length_b   1.000
_cell.length_c   1.000
_cell.angle_alpha   90.00
_cell.angle_beta   90.00
_cell.angle_gamma   90.00
#
_symmetry.space_group_name_H-M   'P 1'
#
loop_
_entity.id
_entity.type
_entity.pdbx_description
1 polymer ?
#
loop_
_entity_poly.entity_id
_entity_poly.type
_entity_poly.pdbx_seq_one_letter_code
_entity_poly.pdbx_strand_id
1 'polypeptide(L)' 'MIKKVLMIGNSVRNIACSAKKAGYIVYALDRFGDVDMQKCADKAQLLVNKSMNELRDMVESFGDVDAIILG' A
#
# COMPACT_ATOMS: atom_id res chain seq x y z
N MET A 1 8.69 -12.59 13.71
CA MET A 1 8.49 -12.63 12.24
C MET A 1 7.95 -11.25 11.84
N ILE A 2 8.64 -10.53 10.96
CA ILE A 2 8.17 -9.23 10.47
C ILE A 2 7.01 -9.48 9.49
N LYS A 3 5.94 -8.70 9.60
CA LYS A 3 4.69 -8.86 8.82
C LYS A 3 4.62 -7.83 7.68
N LYS A 4 4.15 -8.25 6.51
CA LYS A 4 3.93 -7.43 5.32
C LYS A 4 2.46 -7.04 5.21
N VAL A 5 2.17 -5.76 5.10
CA VAL A 5 0.79 -5.25 4.96
C VAL A 5 0.67 -4.41 3.71
N LEU A 6 -0.38 -4.65 2.91
CA LEU A 6 -0.74 -3.84 1.76
C LEU A 6 -1.90 -2.92 2.11
N MET A 7 -1.72 -1.62 1.93
CA MET A 7 -2.74 -0.61 2.16
C MET A 7 -3.32 -0.15 0.83
N ILE A 8 -4.64 -0.17 0.69
CA ILE A 8 -5.34 0.22 -0.54
C ILE A 8 -6.38 1.27 -0.19
N GLY A 9 -6.34 2.43 -0.83
CA GLY A 9 -7.28 3.52 -0.54
C GLY A 9 -7.01 4.77 -1.35
N ASN A 10 -7.85 5.81 -1.19
CA ASN A 10 -7.58 7.08 -1.86
C ASN A 10 -6.38 7.80 -1.22
N SER A 11 -6.35 7.88 0.12
CA SER A 11 -5.21 8.38 0.89
C SER A 11 -4.95 7.44 2.05
N VAL A 12 -3.78 6.80 2.07
CA VAL A 12 -3.43 5.79 3.09
C VAL A 12 -2.27 6.22 3.99
N ARG A 13 -1.79 7.45 3.85
CA ARG A 13 -0.58 7.97 4.52
C ARG A 13 -0.62 7.78 6.04
N ASN A 14 -1.72 8.15 6.68
CA ASN A 14 -1.88 8.06 8.14
C ASN A 14 -1.72 6.61 8.63
N ILE A 15 -2.31 5.64 7.92
CA ILE A 15 -2.25 4.22 8.28
C ILE A 15 -0.85 3.67 7.94
N ALA A 16 -0.31 4.01 6.78
CA ALA A 16 1.02 3.57 6.32
C ALA A 16 2.13 4.01 7.29
N CYS A 17 2.14 5.28 7.69
CA CYS A 17 3.12 5.78 8.65
C CYS A 17 2.98 5.13 10.03
N SER A 18 1.76 4.80 10.45
CA SER A 18 1.51 4.11 11.72
C SER A 18 2.03 2.68 11.68
N ALA A 19 1.76 1.94 10.60
CA ALA A 19 2.31 0.60 10.41
C ALA A 19 3.84 0.60 10.29
N LYS A 20 4.43 1.58 9.61
CA LYS A 20 5.89 1.72 9.53
C LYS A 20 6.51 1.89 10.91
N LYS A 21 5.93 2.75 11.74
CA LYS A 21 6.35 2.96 13.14
C LYS A 21 6.17 1.71 14.00
N ALA A 22 5.16 0.90 13.72
CA ALA A 22 4.93 -0.37 14.42
C ALA A 22 5.82 -1.53 13.92
N GLY A 23 6.71 -1.27 12.95
CA GLY A 23 7.71 -2.25 12.49
C GLY A 23 7.23 -3.22 11.42
N TYR A 24 6.13 -2.91 10.73
CA TYR A 24 5.68 -3.68 9.57
C TYR A 24 6.49 -3.32 8.32
N ILE A 25 6.55 -4.26 7.36
CA ILE A 25 6.89 -3.94 5.97
C ILE A 25 5.62 -3.42 5.32
N VAL A 26 5.66 -2.18 4.85
CA VAL A 26 4.47 -1.45 4.40
C VAL A 26 4.45 -1.32 2.89
N TYR A 27 3.39 -1.80 2.26
CA TYR A 27 3.10 -1.55 0.86
C TYR A 27 1.89 -0.63 0.72
N ALA A 28 1.89 0.23 -0.28
CA ALA A 28 0.82 1.18 -0.52
C ALA A 28 0.36 1.15 -1.98
N LEU A 29 -0.95 1.10 -2.18
CA LEU A 29 -1.62 1.30 -3.45
C LEU A 29 -2.63 2.44 -3.25
N ASP A 30 -2.24 3.66 -3.60
CA ASP A 30 -3.02 4.85 -3.29
C ASP A 30 -3.22 5.78 -4.49
N ARG A 31 -4.22 6.66 -4.45
CA ARG A 31 -4.60 7.50 -5.59
C ARG A 31 -3.68 8.71 -5.79
N PHE A 32 -3.14 9.29 -4.72
CA PHE A 32 -2.43 10.55 -4.75
C PHE A 32 -0.93 10.38 -4.99
N GLY A 33 -0.33 9.33 -4.44
CA GLY A 33 1.11 9.03 -4.57
C GLY A 33 2.00 10.07 -3.91
N ASP A 34 1.51 10.74 -2.87
CA ASP A 34 2.22 11.84 -2.21
C ASP A 34 3.62 11.42 -1.75
N VAL A 35 4.61 12.32 -1.91
CA VAL A 35 6.01 12.05 -1.54
C VAL A 35 6.15 11.66 -0.07
N ASP A 36 5.32 12.22 0.80
CA ASP A 36 5.35 11.92 2.22
C ASP A 36 4.64 10.60 2.60
N MET A 37 3.68 10.13 1.80
CA MET A 37 3.16 8.76 1.85
C MET A 37 4.27 7.78 1.45
N GLN A 38 4.98 8.05 0.35
CA GLN A 38 6.06 7.17 -0.13
C GLN A 38 7.17 6.99 0.91
N LYS A 39 7.48 8.01 1.72
CA LYS A 39 8.43 7.90 2.85
C LYS A 39 7.99 6.92 3.94
N CYS A 40 6.70 6.63 4.02
CA CYS A 40 6.11 5.70 4.99
C CYS A 40 5.86 4.29 4.42
N ALA A 41 6.17 4.05 3.14
CA ALA A 41 6.00 2.75 2.49
C ALA A 41 7.35 2.21 2.00
N ASP A 42 7.51 0.89 2.08
CA ASP A 42 8.64 0.15 1.50
C ASP A 42 8.46 -0.08 -0.01
N LYS A 43 7.20 -0.11 -0.47
CA LYS A 43 6.83 -0.16 -1.90
C LYS A 43 5.52 0.59 -2.09
N ALA A 44 5.43 1.45 -3.11
CA ALA A 44 4.23 2.21 -3.41
C ALA A 44 3.87 2.14 -4.91
N GLN A 45 2.58 2.13 -5.22
CA GLN A 45 2.06 2.25 -6.58
C GLN A 45 0.83 3.15 -6.61
N LEU A 46 0.59 3.76 -7.78
CA LEU A 46 -0.49 4.73 -7.98
C LEU A 46 -1.76 4.05 -8.50
N LEU A 47 -2.86 4.20 -7.77
CA LEU A 47 -4.19 3.72 -8.14
C LEU A 47 -4.91 4.77 -9.01
N VAL A 48 -4.76 4.68 -10.34
CA VAL A 48 -5.39 5.61 -11.29
C VAL A 48 -6.27 4.87 -12.29
N ASN A 49 -7.58 5.16 -12.27
CA ASN A 49 -8.60 4.73 -13.25
C ASN A 49 -8.32 3.37 -13.89
N LYS A 50 -8.23 2.35 -13.03
CA LYS A 50 -7.94 0.97 -13.43
C LYS A 50 -9.22 0.16 -13.60
N SER A 51 -9.24 -0.70 -14.61
CA SER A 51 -10.19 -1.80 -14.69
C SER A 51 -9.96 -2.80 -13.54
N MET A 52 -10.95 -3.64 -13.26
CA MET A 52 -10.82 -4.68 -12.22
C MET A 52 -9.66 -5.64 -12.47
N ASN A 53 -9.37 -5.96 -13.73
CA ASN A 53 -8.25 -6.84 -14.08
C ASN A 53 -6.91 -6.18 -13.79
N GLU A 54 -6.73 -4.91 -14.19
CA GLU A 54 -5.51 -4.16 -13.87
C GLU A 54 -5.32 -3.98 -12.36
N LEU A 55 -6.40 -3.77 -11.62
CA LEU A 55 -6.33 -3.66 -10.15
C LEU A 55 -5.83 -4.97 -9.53
N ARG A 56 -6.30 -6.11 -10.05
CA ARG A 56 -5.85 -7.43 -9.62
C ARG A 56 -4.37 -7.63 -9.94
N ASP A 57 -3.93 -7.35 -11.16
CA ASP A 57 -2.53 -7.47 -11.56
C ASP A 57 -1.62 -6.58 -10.68
N MET A 58 -2.08 -5.37 -10.36
CA MET A 58 -1.37 -4.46 -9.45
C MET A 58 -1.26 -5.04 -8.04
N VAL A 59 -2.34 -5.58 -7.47
CA VAL A 59 -2.29 -6.23 -6.16
C VAL A 59 -1.35 -7.43 -6.17
N GLU A 60 -1.42 -8.28 -7.20
CA GLU A 60 -0.56 -9.45 -7.37
C GLU A 60 0.93 -9.04 -7.53
N SER A 61 1.22 -7.89 -8.14
CA SER A 61 2.59 -7.38 -8.31
C SER A 61 3.30 -6.98 -6.99
N PHE A 62 2.56 -6.86 -5.88
CA PHE A 62 3.17 -6.67 -4.54
C PHE A 62 3.72 -7.97 -3.95
N GLY A 63 3.37 -9.12 -4.53
CA GLY A 63 3.73 -10.44 -4.02
C GLY A 63 2.96 -10.80 -2.74
N ASP A 64 3.45 -11.81 -2.03
CA ASP A 64 2.80 -12.30 -0.81
C ASP A 64 2.76 -11.24 0.29
N VAL A 65 1.56 -11.02 0.83
CA VAL A 65 1.28 -10.13 1.96
C VAL A 65 0.50 -10.88 3.04
N ASP A 66 0.74 -10.52 4.31
CA ASP A 66 0.04 -11.15 5.44
C ASP A 66 -1.37 -10.58 5.64
N ALA A 67 -1.61 -9.35 5.20
CA ALA A 67 -2.92 -8.69 5.30
C ALA A 67 -3.07 -7.56 4.27
N ILE A 68 -4.33 -7.28 3.91
CA ILE A 68 -4.74 -6.10 3.17
C ILE A 68 -5.55 -5.21 4.10
N ILE A 69 -5.24 -3.92 4.13
CA ILE A 69 -5.94 -2.91 4.93
C ILE A 69 -6.54 -1.89 3.97
N LEU A 70 -7.86 -1.70 4.04
CA LEU A 70 -8.59 -0.75 3.22
C LEU A 70 -8.72 0.60 3.97
N GLY A 71 -8.50 1.70 3.25
CA GLY A 71 -8.48 3.07 3.80
C GLY A 71 -9.27 4.08 2.98
#